data_AF-A0A0D2UGL8-F1
#
_entry.id   AF-A0A0D2UGL8-F1
#
_cell.length_a   1.000
_cell.length_b   1.000
_cell.length_c   1.000
_cell.angle_alpha   90.00
_cell.angle_beta   90.00
_cell.angle_gamma   90.00
#
_symmetry.space_group_name_H-M   'P 1'
#
loop_
_entity.id
_entity.type
_entity.pdbx_description
1 polymer ?
#
loop_
_entity_poly.entity_id
_entity_poly.type
_entity_poly.pdbx_seq_one_letter_code
_entity_poly.pdbx_strand_id
1 'polypeptide(L)'
;MSAGVSLLTMLFLELFMLFACFHECLSSPVDQLKSYILTQRGADAFLPEITPSAAPQPFLPLLAPSPLSPFTNSTIPKLSGLCMLNFTASQSLMTMTSTDCWAAFAPLLANVICCPQLHATLVILVGQLSKETGVLALNRTLAKPCLSDIEQVLEGQGASDDLKQVCLIHPSNLTEASCPVKDVDEFENTVNSSELLASCEKIDPVKECCDQVCQGAISDAATRIALKSSDPLSMDGTHVLPEYSTRVNDCKTVVLRWLASKLNPYRAKEVLRGLTNCNVNKVCPLVFPNMRHVANSCGNGISSQTACCDAMDSYVSHLQKQTLITNLQALDCATALGLKLQTYNITKNVYSLCHISLKDFSLQG
;
A
#
# COMPACT_ATOMS: atom_id res chain seq x y z
N MET A 1 47.36 29.50 3.01
CA MET A 1 46.98 28.44 2.05
C MET A 1 45.57 28.00 2.39
N SER A 2 44.57 28.57 1.72
CA SER A 2 43.17 28.16 1.83
C SER A 2 42.69 27.88 0.42
N ALA A 3 42.53 26.59 0.08
CA ALA A 3 41.96 26.19 -1.19
C ALA A 3 40.45 26.34 -1.06
N GLY A 4 39.91 27.44 -1.60
CA GLY A 4 38.48 27.65 -1.72
C GLY A 4 37.91 26.61 -2.69
N VAL A 5 37.06 25.72 -2.18
CA VAL A 5 36.23 24.85 -3.03
C VAL A 5 35.33 25.76 -3.86
N SER A 6 35.41 25.65 -5.19
CA SER A 6 34.62 26.49 -6.10
C SER A 6 33.14 26.15 -5.98
N LEU A 7 32.27 27.16 -6.05
CA LEU A 7 30.81 27.01 -6.03
C LEU A 7 30.32 25.99 -7.07
N LEU A 8 31.03 25.89 -8.21
CA LEU A 8 30.76 24.93 -9.27
C LEU A 8 31.03 23.48 -8.81
N THR A 9 32.07 23.26 -8.00
CA THR A 9 32.43 21.94 -7.46
C THR A 9 31.41 21.47 -6.42
N MET A 10 30.86 22.39 -5.62
CA MET A 10 29.76 22.09 -4.69
C MET A 10 28.46 21.75 -5.45
N LEU A 11 28.16 22.47 -6.54
CA LEU A 11 27.01 22.20 -7.40
C LEU A 11 27.09 20.84 -8.11
N PHE A 12 28.28 20.46 -8.60
CA PHE A 12 28.49 19.13 -9.17
C PHE A 12 28.39 18.03 -8.12
N LEU A 13 28.81 18.28 -6.88
CA LEU A 13 28.67 17.32 -5.79
C LEU A 13 27.20 17.15 -5.40
N GLU A 14 26.41 18.23 -5.31
CA GLU A 14 24.96 18.14 -5.06
C GLU A 14 24.23 17.42 -6.20
N LEU A 15 24.58 17.72 -7.46
CA LEU A 15 23.98 17.05 -8.61
C LEU A 15 24.34 15.56 -8.65
N PHE A 16 25.57 15.21 -8.28
CA PHE A 16 26.04 13.82 -8.19
C PHE A 16 25.36 13.07 -7.04
N MET A 17 25.19 13.71 -5.87
CA MET A 17 24.45 13.12 -4.75
C MET A 17 22.96 12.95 -5.08
N LEU A 18 22.35 13.92 -5.79
CA LEU A 18 20.99 13.78 -6.30
C LEU A 18 20.88 12.61 -7.29
N PHE A 19 21.80 12.51 -8.26
CA PHE A 19 21.83 11.40 -9.22
C PHE A 19 22.11 10.05 -8.54
N ALA A 20 22.97 10.01 -7.53
CA ALA A 20 23.26 8.80 -6.75
C ALA A 20 22.03 8.36 -5.93
N CYS A 21 21.33 9.30 -5.29
CA CYS A 21 20.05 9.01 -4.64
C CYS A 21 19.00 8.52 -5.64
N PHE A 22 18.85 9.16 -6.80
CA PHE A 22 17.94 8.68 -7.84
C PHE A 22 18.33 7.28 -8.33
N HIS A 23 19.63 6.99 -8.49
CA HIS A 23 20.10 5.67 -8.91
C HIS A 23 19.84 4.60 -7.84
N GLU A 24 20.08 4.88 -6.56
CA GLU A 24 19.73 3.97 -5.45
C GLU A 24 18.20 3.77 -5.32
N CYS A 25 17.38 4.82 -5.53
CA CYS A 25 15.92 4.70 -5.58
C CYS A 25 15.45 3.83 -6.76
N LEU A 26 16.15 3.81 -7.90
CA LEU A 26 15.86 2.93 -9.04
C LEU A 26 16.48 1.52 -8.91
N SER A 27 17.44 1.32 -8.01
CA SER A 27 18.27 0.10 -7.92
C SER A 27 17.99 -0.77 -6.69
N SER A 28 16.75 -0.80 -6.20
CA SER A 28 16.36 -1.75 -5.16
C SER A 28 15.34 -2.79 -5.64
N PRO A 29 15.78 -3.83 -6.37
CA PRO A 29 15.03 -5.08 -6.44
C PRO A 29 15.77 -6.31 -5.89
N VAL A 30 16.93 -6.18 -5.22
CA VAL A 30 17.76 -7.37 -4.93
C VAL A 30 17.70 -7.88 -3.49
N ASP A 31 17.59 -7.03 -2.46
CA ASP A 31 17.74 -7.52 -1.07
C ASP A 31 16.44 -7.98 -0.39
N GLN A 32 15.25 -7.60 -0.87
CA GLN A 32 13.98 -8.07 -0.30
C GLN A 32 13.41 -9.34 -0.96
N LEU A 33 13.87 -9.71 -2.15
CA LEU A 33 13.50 -10.98 -2.79
C LEU A 33 13.93 -12.19 -1.92
N LYS A 34 14.97 -12.02 -1.10
CA LYS A 34 15.49 -13.06 -0.21
C LYS A 34 14.55 -13.41 0.95
N SER A 35 13.67 -12.49 1.36
CA SER A 35 12.77 -12.72 2.51
C SER A 35 11.50 -13.51 2.12
N TYR A 36 11.06 -13.41 0.85
CA TYR A 36 9.91 -14.18 0.36
C TYR A 36 10.29 -15.55 -0.23
N ILE A 37 11.57 -15.75 -0.61
CA ILE A 37 12.07 -17.00 -1.22
C ILE A 37 12.49 -18.07 -0.20
N LEU A 38 12.56 -17.75 1.10
CA LEU A 38 13.09 -18.69 2.11
C LEU A 38 12.20 -19.90 2.46
N THR A 39 11.02 -20.08 1.84
CA THR A 39 10.20 -21.28 2.00
C THR A 39 10.32 -22.34 0.89
N GLN A 40 11.27 -22.22 -0.05
CA GLN A 40 11.57 -23.34 -0.95
C GLN A 40 13.07 -23.44 -1.25
N ARG A 41 13.79 -24.15 -0.38
CA ARG A 41 15.15 -24.58 -0.67
C ARG A 41 15.10 -25.80 -1.60
N GLY A 42 15.50 -25.61 -2.86
CA GLY A 42 15.67 -26.68 -3.83
C GLY A 42 16.13 -26.19 -5.20
N ALA A 43 17.44 -25.97 -5.32
CA ALA A 43 18.25 -25.90 -6.54
C ALA A 43 18.13 -24.69 -7.47
N ASP A 44 19.30 -24.08 -7.68
CA ASP A 44 19.64 -23.14 -8.75
C ASP A 44 19.14 -23.61 -10.11
N ALA A 45 18.15 -22.90 -10.65
CA ALA A 45 17.82 -22.93 -12.06
C ALA A 45 17.57 -21.49 -12.49
N PHE A 46 18.39 -21.00 -13.43
CA PHE A 46 18.25 -19.71 -14.08
C PHE A 46 16.78 -19.46 -14.45
N LEU A 47 16.19 -18.38 -13.92
CA LEU A 47 14.88 -17.91 -14.34
C LEU A 47 14.94 -17.66 -15.86
N PRO A 48 14.11 -18.32 -16.68
CA PRO A 48 14.04 -18.01 -18.10
C PRO A 48 13.63 -16.54 -18.29
N GLU A 49 14.17 -15.89 -19.32
CA GLU A 49 13.88 -14.51 -19.70
C GLU A 49 12.44 -14.44 -20.28
N ILE A 50 11.42 -14.46 -19.41
CA ILE A 50 9.99 -14.36 -19.77
C ILE A 50 9.38 -13.01 -19.40
N THR A 51 10.16 -12.05 -18.92
CA THR A 51 9.67 -10.70 -18.66
C THR A 51 9.57 -9.89 -19.95
N PRO A 52 8.49 -9.12 -20.16
CA PRO A 52 8.40 -8.23 -21.31
C PRO A 52 9.57 -7.24 -21.31
N SER A 53 10.38 -7.25 -22.37
CA SER A 53 11.64 -6.49 -22.48
C SER A 53 11.45 -5.00 -22.81
N ALA A 54 10.21 -4.53 -22.96
CA ALA A 54 9.93 -3.15 -23.31
C ALA A 54 9.94 -2.27 -22.05
N ALA A 55 10.93 -1.39 -21.94
CA ALA A 55 10.94 -0.35 -20.92
C ALA A 55 9.65 0.50 -21.04
N PRO A 56 8.95 0.77 -19.93
CA PRO A 56 7.77 1.62 -19.97
C PRO A 56 8.19 3.00 -20.48
N GLN A 57 7.56 3.47 -21.55
CA GLN A 57 7.67 4.88 -21.91
C GLN A 57 7.11 5.71 -20.73
N PRO A 58 7.78 6.81 -20.34
CA PRO A 58 7.23 7.69 -19.33
C PRO A 58 5.85 8.14 -19.80
N PHE A 59 4.81 7.85 -19.01
CA PHE A 59 3.54 8.51 -19.23
C PHE A 59 3.78 9.99 -18.99
N LEU A 60 3.77 10.77 -20.07
CA LEU A 60 3.47 12.19 -19.98
C LEU A 60 2.15 12.28 -19.20
N PRO A 61 2.04 13.19 -18.21
CA PRO A 61 0.82 13.33 -17.44
C PRO A 61 -0.28 13.75 -18.41
N LEU A 62 -1.00 12.76 -18.93
CA LEU A 62 -2.22 12.93 -19.68
C LEU A 62 -3.17 13.53 -18.67
N LEU A 63 -3.29 14.86 -18.77
CA LEU A 63 -4.35 15.70 -18.23
C LEU A 63 -5.06 15.02 -17.07
N ALA A 64 -4.56 15.22 -15.85
CA ALA A 64 -5.29 14.85 -14.65
C ALA A 64 -6.76 15.21 -14.89
N PRO A 65 -7.70 14.24 -14.81
CA PRO A 65 -9.10 14.51 -15.10
C PRO A 65 -9.49 15.75 -14.31
N SER A 66 -10.15 16.70 -14.99
CA SER A 66 -10.62 17.93 -14.33
C SER A 66 -11.31 17.53 -13.03
N PRO A 67 -11.05 18.23 -11.91
CA PRO A 67 -11.56 17.82 -10.61
C PRO A 67 -13.05 17.54 -10.76
N LEU A 68 -13.43 16.29 -10.46
CA LEU A 68 -14.83 15.86 -10.53
C LEU A 68 -15.65 16.90 -9.77
N SER A 69 -16.72 17.41 -10.41
CA SER A 69 -17.60 18.36 -9.75
C SER A 69 -18.03 17.77 -8.41
N PRO A 70 -17.99 18.54 -7.30
CA PRO A 70 -18.31 17.99 -5.98
C PRO A 70 -19.68 17.33 -6.01
N PHE A 71 -19.74 16.12 -5.43
CA PHE A 71 -20.98 15.37 -5.30
C PHE A 71 -22.03 16.20 -4.55
N THR A 72 -23.15 16.49 -5.21
CA THR A 72 -24.26 17.25 -4.63
C THR A 72 -25.34 16.34 -4.03
N ASN A 73 -25.31 15.03 -4.31
CA ASN A 73 -26.22 14.06 -3.72
C ASN A 73 -25.80 13.72 -2.29
N SER A 74 -26.16 14.60 -1.36
CA SER A 74 -25.97 14.42 0.07
C SER A 74 -27.17 13.66 0.64
N THR A 75 -27.08 12.33 0.68
CA THR A 75 -28.00 11.57 1.55
C THR A 75 -27.57 11.82 2.99
N ILE A 76 -28.53 12.17 3.85
CA ILE A 76 -28.25 12.38 5.28
C ILE A 76 -27.86 11.01 5.87
N PRO A 77 -26.61 10.84 6.35
CA PRO A 77 -26.15 9.54 6.82
C PRO A 77 -26.90 9.14 8.09
N LYS A 78 -27.36 7.89 8.14
CA LYS A 78 -28.01 7.34 9.33
C LYS A 78 -26.96 6.77 10.28
N LEU A 79 -26.52 7.61 11.22
CA LEU A 79 -25.52 7.23 12.20
C LEU A 79 -26.14 6.43 13.35
N SER A 80 -25.37 5.51 13.90
CA SER A 80 -25.72 4.66 15.05
C SER A 80 -25.89 5.46 16.34
N GLY A 81 -25.22 6.62 16.45
CA GLY A 81 -25.14 7.42 17.67
C GLY A 81 -24.23 6.83 18.76
N LEU A 82 -23.58 5.70 18.50
CA LEU A 82 -22.66 5.05 19.44
C LEU A 82 -21.20 5.42 19.20
N CYS A 83 -20.88 5.93 18.01
CA CYS A 83 -19.52 6.30 17.66
C CYS A 83 -19.15 7.70 18.16
N MET A 84 -18.06 7.80 18.91
CA MET A 84 -17.56 9.05 19.49
C MET A 84 -16.64 9.85 18.54
N LEU A 85 -16.53 9.43 17.27
CA LEU A 85 -15.68 10.11 16.29
C LEU A 85 -16.31 11.45 15.86
N ASN A 86 -15.48 12.49 15.78
CA ASN A 86 -15.92 13.83 15.40
C ASN A 86 -15.87 14.02 13.88
N PHE A 87 -16.92 13.58 13.18
CA PHE A 87 -17.02 13.72 11.73
C PHE A 87 -17.04 15.17 11.24
N THR A 88 -17.55 16.10 12.06
CA THR A 88 -17.57 17.53 11.72
C THR A 88 -16.16 18.12 11.69
N ALA A 89 -15.34 17.82 12.70
CA ALA A 89 -13.94 18.26 12.75
C ALA A 89 -13.09 17.64 11.62
N SER A 90 -13.56 16.54 11.04
CA SER A 90 -12.85 15.78 10.00
C SER A 90 -13.54 15.84 8.64
N GLN A 91 -14.44 16.80 8.43
CA GLN A 91 -15.24 16.91 7.21
C GLN A 91 -14.37 16.96 5.95
N SER A 92 -13.31 17.77 5.95
CA SER A 92 -12.40 17.89 4.79
C SER A 92 -11.69 16.58 4.45
N LEU A 93 -11.33 15.79 5.47
CA LEU A 93 -10.74 14.47 5.31
C LEU A 93 -11.79 13.49 4.75
N MET A 94 -13.00 13.47 5.32
CA MET A 94 -14.10 12.61 4.87
C MET A 94 -14.48 12.89 3.41
N THR A 95 -14.56 14.16 3.02
CA THR A 95 -14.88 14.55 1.64
C THR A 95 -13.78 14.15 0.66
N MET A 96 -12.52 14.30 1.04
CA MET A 96 -11.39 13.87 0.20
C MET A 96 -11.41 12.35 0.01
N THR A 97 -11.60 11.60 1.09
CA THR A 97 -11.68 10.13 1.02
C THR A 97 -12.88 9.67 0.22
N SER A 98 -14.03 10.34 0.33
CA SER A 98 -15.18 10.06 -0.52
C SER A 98 -14.88 10.28 -2.00
N THR A 99 -14.17 11.35 -2.32
CA THR A 99 -13.74 11.66 -3.70
C THR A 99 -12.75 10.62 -4.23
N ASP A 100 -11.75 10.28 -3.42
CA ASP A 100 -10.70 9.30 -3.76
C ASP A 100 -11.29 7.87 -3.87
N CYS A 101 -12.38 7.60 -3.15
CA CYS A 101 -13.14 6.35 -3.15
C CYS A 101 -14.49 6.45 -3.87
N TRP A 102 -14.60 7.35 -4.85
CA TRP A 102 -15.87 7.57 -5.54
C TRP A 102 -16.43 6.27 -6.13
N ALA A 103 -17.72 5.98 -5.88
CA ALA A 103 -18.35 4.69 -6.20
C ALA A 103 -18.09 4.18 -7.63
N ALA A 104 -18.10 5.07 -8.62
CA ALA A 104 -17.88 4.70 -10.02
C ALA A 104 -16.44 4.25 -10.33
N PHE A 105 -15.46 4.73 -9.55
CA PHE A 105 -14.04 4.44 -9.78
C PHE A 105 -13.38 3.64 -8.66
N ALA A 106 -14.01 3.46 -7.50
CA ALA A 106 -13.42 2.77 -6.36
C ALA A 106 -12.90 1.36 -6.71
N PRO A 107 -13.64 0.51 -7.47
CA PRO A 107 -13.10 -0.80 -7.87
C PRO A 107 -11.82 -0.69 -8.72
N LEU A 108 -11.72 0.35 -9.55
CA LEU A 108 -10.58 0.58 -10.44
C LEU A 108 -9.42 1.28 -9.74
N LEU A 109 -9.68 2.19 -8.80
CA LEU A 109 -8.66 3.03 -8.13
C LEU A 109 -8.34 2.56 -6.71
N ALA A 110 -8.87 1.41 -6.30
CA ALA A 110 -8.75 0.83 -4.97
C ALA A 110 -7.31 0.89 -4.43
N ASN A 111 -6.39 0.24 -5.12
CA ASN A 111 -5.03 0.02 -4.63
C ASN A 111 -4.11 1.25 -4.73
N VAL A 112 -4.43 2.19 -5.62
CA VAL A 112 -3.57 3.34 -5.93
C VAL A 112 -3.98 4.63 -5.23
N ILE A 113 -5.28 4.81 -4.96
CA ILE A 113 -5.84 6.06 -4.44
C ILE A 113 -6.78 5.78 -3.27
N CYS A 114 -7.86 5.02 -3.50
CA CYS A 114 -8.96 4.90 -2.54
C CYS A 114 -8.54 4.25 -1.21
N CYS A 115 -8.04 3.02 -1.22
CA CYS A 115 -7.74 2.27 0.00
C CYS A 115 -6.60 2.88 0.83
N PRO A 116 -5.50 3.37 0.23
CA PRO A 116 -4.52 4.17 0.96
C PRO A 116 -5.14 5.37 1.67
N GLN A 117 -6.07 6.09 1.02
CA GLN A 117 -6.77 7.21 1.66
C GLN A 117 -7.70 6.77 2.78
N LEU A 118 -8.46 5.71 2.56
CA LEU A 118 -9.39 5.20 3.56
C LEU A 118 -8.64 4.76 4.81
N HIS A 119 -7.54 4.00 4.66
CA HIS A 119 -6.69 3.60 5.79
C HIS A 119 -6.12 4.82 6.55
N ALA A 120 -5.57 5.80 5.85
CA ALA A 120 -5.09 7.04 6.47
C ALA A 120 -6.21 7.77 7.23
N THR A 121 -7.42 7.78 6.66
CA THR A 121 -8.60 8.40 7.29
C THR A 121 -8.99 7.69 8.58
N LEU A 122 -9.07 6.36 8.59
CA LEU A 122 -9.38 5.59 9.79
C LEU A 122 -8.34 5.87 10.91
N VAL A 123 -7.05 5.92 10.54
CA VAL A 123 -5.97 6.23 11.48
C VAL A 123 -6.12 7.64 12.06
N ILE A 124 -6.38 8.65 11.22
CA ILE A 124 -6.52 10.05 11.67
C ILE A 124 -7.72 10.23 12.58
N LEU A 125 -8.87 9.61 12.24
CA LEU A 125 -10.08 9.70 13.06
C LEU A 125 -9.85 9.15 14.46
N VAL A 126 -9.23 7.97 14.59
CA VAL A 126 -8.90 7.39 15.89
C VAL A 126 -7.81 8.22 16.61
N GLY A 127 -6.81 8.72 15.89
CA GLY A 127 -5.79 9.61 16.45
C GLY A 127 -6.36 10.92 16.99
N GLN A 128 -7.36 11.50 16.33
CA GLN A 128 -8.07 12.69 16.84
C GLN A 128 -8.84 12.38 18.11
N LEU A 129 -9.56 11.25 18.16
CA LEU A 129 -10.22 10.80 19.39
C LEU A 129 -9.22 10.57 20.53
N SER A 130 -8.03 10.07 20.21
CA SER A 130 -6.95 9.85 21.18
C SER A 130 -6.46 11.15 21.83
N LYS A 131 -6.59 12.32 21.18
CA LYS A 131 -6.23 13.61 21.80
C LYS A 131 -7.11 13.95 23.00
N GLU A 132 -8.38 13.55 22.93
CA GLU A 132 -9.37 13.87 23.95
C GLU A 132 -9.45 12.77 25.02
N THR A 133 -9.22 11.52 24.62
CA THR A 133 -9.46 10.34 25.48
C THR A 133 -8.19 9.67 25.99
N GLY A 134 -7.03 9.91 25.37
CA GLY A 134 -5.79 9.20 25.66
C GLY A 134 -5.75 7.75 25.16
N VAL A 135 -6.74 7.31 24.38
CA VAL A 135 -6.83 5.92 23.89
C VAL A 135 -6.48 5.83 22.40
N LEU A 136 -5.58 4.92 22.05
CA LEU A 136 -5.06 4.68 20.69
C LEU A 136 -5.84 3.59 19.91
N ALA A 137 -6.87 3.02 20.50
CA ALA A 137 -7.69 1.97 19.93
C ALA A 137 -9.13 2.03 20.44
N LEU A 138 -10.10 1.79 19.56
CA LEU A 138 -11.49 1.64 20.00
C LEU A 138 -11.71 0.30 20.70
N ASN A 139 -12.60 0.30 21.68
CA ASN A 139 -13.13 -0.94 22.23
C ASN A 139 -13.79 -1.78 21.13
N ARG A 140 -13.61 -3.10 21.19
CA ARG A 140 -14.18 -4.05 20.21
C ARG A 140 -15.69 -3.88 20.00
N THR A 141 -16.41 -3.51 21.06
CA THR A 141 -17.86 -3.25 21.03
C THR A 141 -18.22 -1.99 20.22
N LEU A 142 -17.38 -0.96 20.25
CA LEU A 142 -17.59 0.31 19.55
C LEU A 142 -17.03 0.30 18.13
N ALA A 143 -16.07 -0.57 17.82
CA ALA A 143 -15.42 -0.62 16.52
C ALA A 143 -16.40 -0.93 15.37
N LYS A 144 -17.35 -1.86 15.56
CA LYS A 144 -18.35 -2.20 14.55
C LYS A 144 -19.31 -1.04 14.24
N PRO A 145 -20.00 -0.42 15.25
CA PRO A 145 -20.85 0.73 14.97
C PRO A 145 -20.06 1.93 14.44
N CYS A 146 -18.82 2.17 14.92
CA CYS A 146 -17.99 3.23 14.37
C CYS A 146 -17.61 3.04 12.91
N LEU A 147 -17.22 1.82 12.51
CA LEU A 147 -16.91 1.56 11.11
C LEU A 147 -18.16 1.77 10.24
N SER A 148 -19.31 1.32 10.70
CA SER A 148 -20.59 1.55 10.02
C SER A 148 -20.92 3.03 9.87
N ASP A 149 -20.67 3.85 10.90
CA ASP A 149 -20.93 5.29 10.86
C ASP A 149 -19.98 6.00 9.88
N ILE A 150 -18.70 5.62 9.87
CA ILE A 150 -17.71 6.13 8.89
C ILE A 150 -18.19 5.85 7.47
N GLU A 151 -18.64 4.63 7.19
CA GLU A 151 -19.11 4.21 5.86
C GLU A 151 -20.34 4.97 5.42
N GLN A 152 -21.33 5.12 6.31
CA GLN A 152 -22.53 5.90 6.02
C GLN A 152 -22.19 7.36 5.67
N VAL A 153 -21.22 7.96 6.37
CA VAL A 153 -20.77 9.33 6.06
C VAL A 153 -20.05 9.41 4.71
N LEU A 154 -19.28 8.39 4.33
CA LEU A 154 -18.57 8.31 3.06
C LEU A 154 -19.55 8.04 1.89
N GLU A 155 -20.43 7.03 2.00
CA GLU A 155 -21.51 6.75 1.06
C GLU A 155 -22.40 7.97 0.83
N GLY A 156 -22.78 8.66 1.92
CA GLY A 156 -23.58 9.88 1.86
C GLY A 156 -22.91 11.02 1.09
N GLN A 157 -21.59 10.94 0.85
CA GLN A 157 -20.80 11.87 0.06
C GLN A 157 -20.39 11.30 -1.32
N GLY A 158 -20.92 10.15 -1.71
CA GLY A 158 -20.70 9.52 -3.02
C GLY A 158 -19.64 8.41 -3.06
N ALA A 159 -19.01 8.06 -1.93
CA ALA A 159 -18.09 6.92 -1.91
C ALA A 159 -18.82 5.60 -2.25
N SER A 160 -18.06 4.58 -2.63
CA SER A 160 -18.61 3.24 -2.83
C SER A 160 -19.32 2.73 -1.57
N ASP A 161 -20.42 2.01 -1.76
CA ASP A 161 -21.14 1.26 -0.72
C ASP A 161 -20.44 -0.03 -0.30
N ASP A 162 -19.42 -0.45 -1.05
CA ASP A 162 -18.71 -1.71 -0.87
C ASP A 162 -17.26 -1.55 -0.41
N LEU A 163 -16.94 -0.46 0.29
CA LEU A 163 -15.56 -0.18 0.74
C LEU A 163 -14.96 -1.29 1.60
N LYS A 164 -15.77 -2.05 2.35
CA LYS A 164 -15.31 -3.24 3.09
C LYS A 164 -14.67 -4.27 2.20
N GLN A 165 -15.30 -4.57 1.06
CA GLN A 165 -14.81 -5.59 0.16
C GLN A 165 -13.70 -5.02 -0.73
N VAL A 166 -13.88 -3.79 -1.24
CA VAL A 166 -12.91 -3.12 -2.11
C VAL A 166 -11.57 -2.91 -1.39
N CYS A 167 -11.57 -2.50 -0.13
CA CYS A 167 -10.36 -2.18 0.64
C CYS A 167 -10.04 -3.20 1.75
N LEU A 168 -10.80 -4.29 1.87
CA LEU A 168 -10.61 -5.32 2.89
C LEU A 168 -10.55 -4.74 4.32
N ILE A 169 -11.39 -3.74 4.61
CA ILE A 169 -11.45 -3.11 5.94
C ILE A 169 -12.41 -3.86 6.87
N HIS A 170 -11.99 -3.97 8.13
CA HIS A 170 -12.70 -4.68 9.18
C HIS A 170 -12.78 -3.84 10.46
N PRO A 171 -13.74 -4.10 11.36
CA PRO A 171 -13.80 -3.40 12.65
C PRO A 171 -12.50 -3.53 13.46
N SER A 172 -11.76 -4.63 13.33
CA SER A 172 -10.46 -4.81 13.98
C SER A 172 -9.45 -3.73 13.60
N ASN A 173 -9.54 -3.14 12.39
CA ASN A 173 -8.70 -2.02 11.95
C ASN A 173 -8.91 -0.73 12.75
N LEU A 174 -9.96 -0.63 13.59
CA LEU A 174 -10.16 0.47 14.54
C LEU A 174 -9.76 0.13 15.98
N THR A 175 -9.45 -1.14 16.26
CA THR A 175 -9.02 -1.64 17.56
C THR A 175 -7.49 -1.77 17.64
N GLU A 176 -6.97 -2.24 18.76
CA GLU A 176 -5.56 -2.63 18.97
C GLU A 176 -5.18 -3.92 18.24
N ALA A 177 -6.19 -4.70 17.82
CA ALA A 177 -6.02 -6.04 17.24
C ALA A 177 -5.16 -6.93 18.15
N SER A 178 -3.96 -7.34 17.71
CA SER A 178 -3.02 -8.10 18.53
C SER A 178 -1.94 -7.27 19.22
N CYS A 179 -1.91 -5.95 19.01
CA CYS A 179 -0.93 -5.07 19.65
C CYS A 179 -1.21 -4.93 21.16
N PRO A 180 -0.20 -5.08 22.05
CA PRO A 180 -0.42 -5.07 23.49
C PRO A 180 -0.69 -3.68 24.09
N VAL A 181 -0.40 -2.61 23.35
CA VAL A 181 -0.54 -1.23 23.84
C VAL A 181 -1.75 -0.57 23.20
N LYS A 182 -2.57 0.08 24.04
CA LYS A 182 -3.83 0.73 23.60
C LYS A 182 -4.03 2.15 24.13
N ASP A 183 -3.17 2.67 24.99
CA ASP A 183 -3.25 4.03 25.53
C ASP A 183 -1.94 4.80 25.35
N VAL A 184 -2.04 6.13 25.37
CA VAL A 184 -0.94 7.05 25.09
C VAL A 184 0.15 6.98 26.16
N ASP A 185 -0.21 6.84 27.44
CA ASP A 185 0.76 6.81 28.53
C ASP A 185 1.63 5.56 28.44
N GLU A 186 1.04 4.40 28.23
CA GLU A 186 1.77 3.15 28.04
C GLU A 186 2.65 3.19 26.79
N PHE A 187 2.15 3.80 25.71
CA PHE A 187 2.91 4.00 24.48
C PHE A 187 4.17 4.85 24.73
N GLU A 188 4.01 6.04 25.31
CA GLU A 188 5.10 7.00 25.52
C GLU A 188 6.15 6.50 26.52
N ASN A 189 5.77 5.61 27.44
CA ASN A 189 6.70 4.92 28.32
C ASN A 189 7.49 3.79 27.63
N THR A 190 7.01 3.29 26.50
CA THR A 190 7.61 2.14 25.79
C THR A 190 8.53 2.58 24.65
N VAL A 191 8.22 3.70 23.99
CA VAL A 191 8.95 4.18 22.80
C VAL A 191 9.64 5.52 23.03
N ASN A 192 10.67 5.81 22.24
CA ASN A 192 11.26 7.15 22.19
C ASN A 192 10.36 8.08 21.37
N SER A 193 9.29 8.58 21.99
CA SER A 193 8.29 9.44 21.36
C SER A 193 8.87 10.72 20.76
N SER A 194 9.89 11.31 21.39
CA SER A 194 10.55 12.50 20.86
C SER A 194 11.27 12.24 19.54
N GLU A 195 11.98 11.12 19.42
CA GLU A 195 12.67 10.73 18.20
C GLU A 195 11.68 10.32 17.10
N LEU A 196 10.65 9.54 17.46
CA LEU A 196 9.60 9.15 16.53
C LEU A 196 8.88 10.37 15.93
N LEU A 197 8.53 11.35 16.78
CA LEU A 197 7.88 12.58 16.30
C LEU A 197 8.84 13.40 15.44
N ALA A 198 10.11 13.55 15.83
CA ALA A 198 11.10 14.30 15.06
C ALA A 198 11.31 13.70 13.66
N SER A 199 11.32 12.37 13.54
CA SER A 199 11.45 11.67 12.25
C SER A 199 10.21 11.81 11.36
N CYS A 200 9.03 12.02 11.93
CA CYS A 200 7.75 11.91 11.21
C CYS A 200 6.94 13.21 11.11
N GLU A 201 7.25 14.25 11.88
CA GLU A 201 6.46 15.49 11.93
C GLU A 201 6.37 16.20 10.57
N LYS A 202 7.44 16.10 9.79
CA LYS A 202 7.51 16.62 8.43
C LYS A 202 8.30 15.67 7.55
N ILE A 203 7.62 15.10 6.57
CA ILE A 203 8.25 14.23 5.57
C ILE A 203 8.32 14.94 4.22
N ASP A 204 9.39 14.67 3.49
CA ASP A 204 9.43 14.86 2.04
C ASP A 204 9.02 13.52 1.41
N PRO A 205 7.89 13.43 0.69
CA PRO A 205 7.41 12.15 0.19
C PRO A 205 8.41 11.43 -0.73
N VAL A 206 9.25 12.15 -1.47
CA VAL A 206 10.23 11.53 -2.37
C VAL A 206 11.38 10.94 -1.57
N LYS A 207 11.95 11.73 -0.65
CA LYS A 207 13.04 11.26 0.22
C LYS A 207 12.58 10.14 1.13
N GLU A 208 11.40 10.25 1.72
CA GLU A 208 10.85 9.24 2.62
C GLU A 208 10.70 7.87 1.93
N CYS A 209 10.39 7.84 0.63
CA CYS A 209 10.31 6.56 -0.08
C CYS A 209 11.65 5.86 -0.26
N CYS A 210 12.76 6.61 -0.26
CA CYS A 210 14.11 6.07 -0.43
C CYS A 210 14.82 5.86 0.90
N ASP A 211 14.84 6.88 1.76
CA ASP A 211 15.57 6.86 3.03
C ASP A 211 14.77 6.15 4.14
N GLN A 212 13.44 6.09 4.02
CA GLN A 212 12.52 5.44 4.96
C GLN A 212 12.76 5.84 6.43
N VAL A 213 13.08 7.12 6.67
CA VAL A 213 13.42 7.62 8.02
C VAL A 213 12.21 7.50 8.94
N CYS A 214 11.05 8.00 8.52
CA CYS A 214 9.84 7.90 9.33
C CYS A 214 9.30 6.46 9.35
N GLN A 215 9.24 5.76 8.22
CA GLN A 215 8.82 4.35 8.17
C GLN A 215 9.71 3.43 9.02
N GLY A 216 11.02 3.71 9.09
CA GLY A 216 11.98 3.05 9.95
C GLY A 216 11.67 3.30 11.42
N ALA A 217 11.52 4.57 11.81
CA ALA A 217 11.14 4.94 13.18
C ALA A 217 9.80 4.31 13.62
N ILE A 218 8.81 4.26 12.72
CA ILE A 218 7.53 3.60 12.96
C ILE A 218 7.71 2.10 13.16
N SER A 219 8.53 1.45 12.32
CA SER A 219 8.79 0.01 12.39
C SER A 219 9.54 -0.36 13.67
N ASP A 220 10.50 0.45 14.08
CA ASP A 220 11.26 0.26 15.32
C ASP A 220 10.37 0.42 16.55
N ALA A 221 9.53 1.46 16.58
CA ALA A 221 8.54 1.68 17.63
C ALA A 221 7.56 0.50 17.72
N ALA A 222 7.01 0.05 16.59
CA ALA A 222 6.08 -1.07 16.53
C ALA A 222 6.72 -2.39 17.01
N THR A 223 7.98 -2.62 16.64
CA THR A 223 8.75 -3.80 17.07
C THR A 223 8.97 -3.79 18.59
N ARG A 224 9.38 -2.65 19.16
CA ARG A 224 9.55 -2.49 20.61
C ARG A 224 8.25 -2.77 21.37
N ILE A 225 7.12 -2.28 20.86
CA ILE A 225 5.80 -2.51 21.46
C ILE A 225 5.41 -3.99 21.37
N ALA A 226 5.56 -4.60 20.19
CA ALA A 226 5.19 -6.01 19.97
C ALA A 226 5.95 -6.95 20.93
N LEU A 227 7.22 -6.65 21.22
CA LEU A 227 8.07 -7.45 22.11
C LEU A 227 7.55 -7.50 23.57
N LYS A 228 6.79 -6.50 24.03
CA LYS A 228 6.25 -6.43 25.40
C LYS A 228 5.34 -7.61 25.80
N SER A 229 4.75 -8.27 24.80
CA SER A 229 3.85 -9.43 24.99
C SER A 229 4.54 -10.79 24.88
N SER A 230 5.87 -10.81 24.69
CA SER A 230 6.63 -12.05 24.51
C SER A 230 7.12 -12.56 25.86
N ASP A 231 6.51 -13.62 26.38
CA ASP A 231 7.06 -14.36 27.52
C ASP A 231 8.34 -15.09 27.05
N PRO A 232 9.53 -14.83 27.65
CA PRO A 232 10.81 -15.41 27.19
C PRO A 232 10.87 -16.95 27.17
N LEU A 233 9.86 -17.62 27.74
CA LEU A 233 9.82 -19.06 27.97
C LEU A 233 9.01 -19.87 26.94
N SER A 234 8.40 -19.24 25.92
CA SER A 234 7.55 -19.94 24.92
C SER A 234 8.16 -20.03 23.52
N MET A 235 9.48 -20.17 23.43
CA MET A 235 10.20 -20.28 22.15
C MET A 235 10.12 -21.70 21.57
N ASP A 236 9.02 -22.03 20.87
CA ASP A 236 8.99 -23.13 19.91
C ASP A 236 8.79 -22.60 18.48
N GLY A 237 9.69 -23.00 17.57
CA GLY A 237 10.26 -22.12 16.54
C GLY A 237 9.51 -21.97 15.22
N THR A 238 8.36 -22.61 15.02
CA THR A 238 7.77 -22.73 13.67
C THR A 238 6.50 -21.92 13.43
N HIS A 239 5.72 -21.60 14.48
CA HIS A 239 4.47 -20.82 14.39
C HIS A 239 4.58 -19.38 14.91
N VAL A 240 5.68 -19.03 15.56
CA VAL A 240 5.88 -17.72 16.23
C VAL A 240 6.18 -16.60 15.23
N LEU A 241 6.86 -16.89 14.11
CA LEU A 241 7.29 -15.87 13.14
C LEU A 241 6.10 -15.19 12.40
N PRO A 242 5.09 -15.92 11.89
CA PRO A 242 3.90 -15.31 11.30
C PRO A 242 3.11 -14.47 12.31
N GLU A 243 2.88 -14.99 13.52
CA GLU A 243 2.11 -14.30 14.56
C GLU A 243 2.83 -13.03 15.05
N TYR A 244 4.16 -13.09 15.18
CA TYR A 244 4.97 -11.92 15.51
C TYR A 244 4.93 -10.86 14.40
N SER A 245 5.04 -11.27 13.13
CA SER A 245 4.94 -10.33 11.99
C SER A 245 3.58 -9.65 11.95
N THR A 246 2.48 -10.40 12.13
CA THR A 246 1.13 -9.84 12.24
C THR A 246 1.03 -8.86 13.40
N ARG A 247 1.58 -9.19 14.56
CA ARG A 247 1.58 -8.31 15.74
C ARG A 247 2.34 -7.01 15.51
N VAL A 248 3.50 -7.07 14.87
CA VAL A 248 4.28 -5.87 14.51
C VAL A 248 3.45 -4.99 13.58
N ASN A 249 2.75 -5.56 12.59
CA ASN A 249 1.90 -4.79 11.68
C ASN A 249 0.70 -4.15 12.40
N ASP A 250 0.05 -4.86 13.32
CA ASP A 250 -1.00 -4.29 14.17
C ASP A 250 -0.46 -3.13 15.01
N CYS A 251 0.74 -3.27 15.57
CA CYS A 251 1.40 -2.21 16.33
C CYS A 251 1.82 -1.01 15.47
N LYS A 252 2.18 -1.20 14.19
CA LYS A 252 2.40 -0.06 13.28
C LYS A 252 1.15 0.80 13.20
N THR A 253 -0.04 0.20 13.16
CA THR A 253 -1.31 0.95 13.14
C THR A 253 -1.49 1.77 14.42
N VAL A 254 -1.16 1.22 15.58
CA VAL A 254 -1.18 1.95 16.87
C VAL A 254 -0.20 3.12 16.87
N VAL A 255 1.03 2.92 16.37
CA VAL A 255 2.05 3.98 16.22
C VAL A 255 1.55 5.12 15.32
N LEU A 256 0.93 4.78 14.18
CA LEU A 256 0.39 5.77 13.25
C LEU A 256 -0.75 6.58 13.86
N ARG A 257 -1.60 5.96 14.70
CA ARG A 257 -2.67 6.68 15.43
C ARG A 257 -2.10 7.63 16.48
N TRP A 258 -1.03 7.23 17.18
CA TRP A 258 -0.33 8.11 18.12
C TRP A 258 0.31 9.30 17.38
N LEU A 259 0.95 9.06 16.23
CA LEU A 259 1.46 10.15 15.38
C LEU A 259 0.32 11.11 14.99
N ALA A 260 -0.82 10.58 14.53
CA ALA A 260 -1.99 11.40 14.21
C ALA A 260 -2.58 12.14 15.43
N SER A 261 -2.42 11.62 16.65
CA SER A 261 -2.82 12.30 17.88
C SER A 261 -1.84 13.39 18.31
N LYS A 262 -0.61 13.42 17.80
CA LYS A 262 0.34 14.53 18.05
C LYS A 262 0.30 15.59 16.95
N LEU A 263 0.02 15.20 15.72
CA LEU A 263 -0.08 16.10 14.58
C LEU A 263 -1.46 16.75 14.46
N ASN A 264 -1.56 17.96 13.90
CA ASN A 264 -2.87 18.48 13.51
C ASN A 264 -3.43 17.69 12.30
N PRO A 265 -4.75 17.66 12.07
CA PRO A 265 -5.36 16.79 11.04
C PRO A 265 -4.81 17.02 9.63
N TYR A 266 -4.50 18.27 9.28
CA TYR A 266 -3.91 18.61 7.99
C TYR A 266 -2.51 17.99 7.83
N ARG A 267 -1.65 18.11 8.86
CA ARG A 267 -0.30 17.55 8.85
C ARG A 267 -0.29 16.04 8.93
N ALA A 268 -1.15 15.45 9.77
CA ALA A 268 -1.32 14.00 9.85
C ALA A 268 -1.69 13.42 8.48
N LYS A 269 -2.61 14.08 7.75
CA LYS A 269 -2.96 13.71 6.38
C LYS A 269 -1.76 13.75 5.43
N GLU A 270 -0.97 14.82 5.42
CA GLU A 270 0.20 14.92 4.55
C GLU A 270 1.23 13.82 4.84
N VAL A 271 1.53 13.60 6.12
CA VAL A 271 2.49 12.56 6.56
C VAL A 271 1.99 11.17 6.21
N LEU A 272 0.78 10.80 6.63
CA LEU A 272 0.25 9.46 6.40
C LEU A 272 0.08 9.15 4.91
N ARG A 273 -0.41 10.11 4.11
CA ARG A 273 -0.51 9.93 2.66
C ARG A 273 0.87 9.76 2.02
N GLY A 274 1.86 10.56 2.43
CA GLY A 274 3.22 10.41 1.93
C GLY A 274 3.84 9.06 2.27
N LEU A 275 3.64 8.57 3.51
CA LEU A 275 4.08 7.24 3.93
C LEU A 275 3.41 6.12 3.12
N THR A 276 2.10 6.21 2.88
CA THR A 276 1.37 5.19 2.10
C THR A 276 1.80 5.17 0.65
N ASN A 277 2.07 6.35 0.04
CA ASN A 277 2.47 6.45 -1.36
C ASN A 277 3.74 5.66 -1.68
N CYS A 278 4.66 5.54 -0.72
CA CYS A 278 5.89 4.76 -0.88
C CYS A 278 5.65 3.25 -1.04
N ASN A 279 4.48 2.76 -0.61
CA ASN A 279 4.13 1.34 -0.66
C ASN A 279 3.15 0.98 -1.78
N VAL A 280 2.56 1.98 -2.45
CA VAL A 280 1.58 1.77 -3.55
C VAL A 280 2.20 1.02 -4.74
N ASN A 281 3.54 0.96 -4.87
CA ASN A 281 4.21 0.42 -6.05
C ASN A 281 5.00 -0.87 -5.86
N LYS A 282 4.90 -1.54 -4.69
CA LYS A 282 5.82 -2.64 -4.34
C LYS A 282 5.27 -4.06 -4.57
N VAL A 283 4.00 -4.19 -4.96
CA VAL A 283 3.34 -5.49 -5.15
C VAL A 283 2.41 -5.44 -6.35
N CYS A 284 2.24 -6.58 -7.03
CA CYS A 284 1.20 -6.75 -8.02
C CYS A 284 -0.17 -6.89 -7.34
N PRO A 285 -1.12 -5.96 -7.58
CA PRO A 285 -2.45 -6.06 -6.98
C PRO A 285 -3.44 -6.88 -7.82
N LEU A 286 -3.06 -7.35 -9.01
CA LEU A 286 -3.95 -8.11 -9.88
C LEU A 286 -4.17 -9.53 -9.34
N VAL A 287 -5.44 -9.93 -9.28
CA VAL A 287 -5.83 -11.30 -8.97
C VAL A 287 -5.77 -12.11 -10.25
N PHE A 288 -4.84 -13.04 -10.34
CA PHE A 288 -4.75 -13.93 -11.50
C PHE A 288 -5.81 -15.05 -11.41
N PRO A 289 -6.80 -15.13 -12.33
CA PRO A 289 -7.75 -16.25 -12.35
C PRO A 289 -7.09 -17.58 -12.69
N ASN A 290 -7.89 -18.65 -12.76
CA ASN A 290 -7.42 -19.97 -13.19
C ASN A 290 -6.96 -19.92 -14.65
N MET A 291 -5.75 -20.45 -14.93
CA MET A 291 -5.12 -20.38 -16.25
C MET A 291 -5.30 -21.66 -17.09
N ARG A 292 -6.20 -22.59 -16.72
CA ARG A 292 -6.41 -23.84 -17.47
C ARG A 292 -6.69 -23.62 -18.96
N HIS A 293 -7.52 -22.63 -19.30
CA HIS A 293 -7.82 -22.32 -20.70
C HIS A 293 -6.55 -21.89 -21.46
N VAL A 294 -5.70 -21.06 -20.84
CA VAL A 294 -4.41 -20.64 -21.40
C VAL A 294 -3.47 -21.84 -21.52
N ALA A 295 -3.35 -22.67 -20.47
CA ALA A 295 -2.51 -23.86 -20.47
C ALA A 295 -2.91 -24.87 -21.56
N ASN A 296 -4.21 -25.03 -21.79
CA ASN A 296 -4.75 -25.89 -22.83
C ASN A 296 -4.48 -25.39 -24.26
N SER A 297 -4.14 -24.11 -24.44
CA SER A 297 -3.86 -23.52 -25.77
C SER A 297 -2.37 -23.23 -25.98
N CYS A 298 -1.63 -22.96 -24.90
CA CYS A 298 -0.22 -22.54 -24.94
C CYS A 298 0.76 -23.59 -24.37
N GLY A 299 0.25 -24.72 -23.85
CA GLY A 299 1.07 -25.77 -23.23
C GLY A 299 2.10 -26.40 -24.16
N ASN A 300 3.14 -26.99 -23.57
CA ASN A 300 4.21 -27.66 -24.28
C ASN A 300 3.67 -28.86 -25.09
N GLY A 301 3.58 -28.70 -26.42
CA GLY A 301 3.05 -29.69 -27.36
C GLY A 301 2.01 -29.16 -28.35
N ILE A 302 1.54 -27.93 -28.17
CA ILE A 302 0.44 -27.34 -28.96
C ILE A 302 0.97 -26.41 -30.06
N SER A 303 0.42 -26.55 -31.28
CA SER A 303 0.98 -26.01 -32.53
C SER A 303 0.33 -24.72 -33.05
N SER A 304 -0.87 -24.35 -32.57
CA SER A 304 -1.57 -23.16 -33.06
C SER A 304 -1.18 -21.92 -32.25
N GLN A 305 -0.23 -21.13 -32.78
CA GLN A 305 0.17 -19.84 -32.20
C GLN A 305 -1.04 -18.91 -32.03
N THR A 306 -1.94 -18.87 -33.02
CA THR A 306 -3.15 -18.03 -32.98
C THR A 306 -4.05 -18.40 -31.80
N ALA A 307 -4.34 -19.69 -31.60
CA ALA A 307 -5.19 -20.11 -30.49
C ALA A 307 -4.57 -19.81 -29.11
N CYS A 308 -3.23 -19.89 -29.01
CA CYS A 308 -2.51 -19.48 -27.81
C CYS A 308 -2.64 -17.97 -27.56
N CYS A 309 -2.43 -17.15 -28.58
CA CYS A 309 -2.51 -15.69 -28.43
C CYS A 309 -3.93 -15.21 -28.18
N ASP A 310 -4.95 -15.77 -28.84
CA ASP A 310 -6.36 -15.45 -28.54
C ASP A 310 -6.73 -15.78 -27.08
N ALA A 311 -6.23 -16.90 -26.56
CA ALA A 311 -6.44 -17.29 -25.17
C ALA A 311 -5.72 -16.36 -24.20
N MET A 312 -4.50 -15.92 -24.53
CA MET A 312 -3.74 -14.95 -23.75
C MET A 312 -4.38 -13.57 -23.76
N ASP A 313 -4.80 -13.06 -24.92
CA ASP A 313 -5.43 -11.75 -25.07
C ASP A 313 -6.74 -11.68 -24.28
N SER A 314 -7.54 -12.75 -24.34
CA SER A 314 -8.75 -12.87 -23.52
C SER A 314 -8.44 -12.84 -22.03
N TYR A 315 -7.39 -13.54 -21.60
CA TYR A 315 -6.96 -13.59 -20.20
C TYR A 315 -6.46 -12.23 -19.72
N VAL A 316 -5.60 -11.56 -20.49
CA VAL A 316 -5.03 -10.26 -20.16
C VAL A 316 -6.10 -9.16 -20.18
N SER A 317 -7.04 -9.20 -21.13
CA SER A 317 -8.22 -8.32 -21.14
C SER A 317 -9.08 -8.46 -19.88
N HIS A 318 -9.12 -9.64 -19.27
CA HIS A 318 -9.80 -9.83 -17.99
C HIS A 318 -9.00 -9.22 -16.83
N LEU A 319 -7.66 -9.29 -16.87
CA LEU A 319 -6.80 -8.64 -15.87
C LEU A 319 -6.95 -7.11 -15.89
N GLN A 320 -6.96 -6.49 -17.07
CA GLN A 320 -7.11 -5.03 -17.22
C GLN A 320 -8.39 -4.48 -16.59
N LYS A 321 -9.46 -5.29 -16.51
CA LYS A 321 -10.76 -4.88 -15.96
C LYS A 321 -10.80 -4.84 -14.43
N GLN A 322 -9.75 -5.31 -13.74
CA GLN A 322 -9.75 -5.44 -12.28
C GLN A 322 -9.49 -4.10 -11.58
N THR A 323 -8.26 -3.61 -11.69
CA THR A 323 -7.79 -2.38 -11.03
C THR A 323 -6.78 -1.69 -11.92
N LEU A 324 -6.76 -0.37 -11.86
CA LEU A 324 -5.67 0.44 -12.35
C LEU A 324 -4.44 0.19 -11.49
N ILE A 325 -3.31 0.07 -12.16
CA ILE A 325 -2.01 -0.17 -11.55
C ILE A 325 -1.00 0.81 -12.14
N THR A 326 0.02 1.17 -11.37
CA THR A 326 1.11 2.02 -11.86
C THR A 326 2.06 1.25 -12.77
N ASN A 327 2.96 1.95 -13.47
CA ASN A 327 3.99 1.31 -14.31
C ASN A 327 4.86 0.32 -13.52
N LEU A 328 5.18 0.63 -12.27
CA LEU A 328 6.02 -0.24 -11.46
C LEU A 328 5.24 -1.50 -11.03
N GLN A 329 3.98 -1.33 -10.63
CA GLN A 329 3.11 -2.48 -10.34
C GLN A 329 2.86 -3.34 -11.59
N ALA A 330 2.77 -2.73 -12.78
CA ALA A 330 2.64 -3.46 -14.04
C ALA A 330 3.85 -4.36 -14.30
N LEU A 331 5.06 -3.93 -13.93
CA LEU A 331 6.26 -4.76 -14.01
C LEU A 331 6.20 -5.95 -13.06
N ASP A 332 5.80 -5.71 -11.81
CA ASP A 332 5.61 -6.77 -10.81
C ASP A 332 4.52 -7.76 -11.25
N CYS A 333 3.42 -7.25 -11.82
CA CYS A 333 2.33 -8.07 -12.33
C CYS A 333 2.71 -8.88 -13.56
N ALA A 334 3.48 -8.30 -14.48
CA ALA A 334 4.01 -9.03 -15.60
C ALA A 334 4.93 -10.16 -15.12
N THR A 335 5.77 -9.91 -14.12
CA THR A 335 6.65 -10.93 -13.52
C THR A 335 5.84 -12.05 -12.85
N ALA A 336 4.83 -11.69 -12.05
CA ALA A 336 3.95 -12.65 -11.38
C ALA A 336 3.16 -13.51 -12.37
N LEU A 337 2.67 -12.93 -13.47
CA LEU A 337 2.03 -13.68 -14.55
C LEU A 337 3.01 -14.67 -15.18
N GLY A 338 4.25 -14.24 -15.45
CA GLY A 338 5.30 -15.10 -16.02
C GLY A 338 5.59 -16.31 -15.14
N LEU A 339 5.75 -16.10 -13.83
CA LEU A 339 5.91 -17.19 -12.85
C LEU A 339 4.68 -18.12 -12.85
N LYS A 340 3.48 -17.56 -12.89
CA LYS A 340 2.25 -18.36 -12.92
C LYS A 340 2.16 -19.21 -14.19
N LEU A 341 2.50 -18.68 -15.36
CA LEU A 341 2.55 -19.44 -16.62
C LEU A 341 3.50 -20.65 -16.52
N GLN A 342 4.66 -20.47 -15.89
CA GLN A 342 5.61 -21.58 -15.66
C GLN A 342 5.01 -22.69 -14.80
N THR A 343 4.21 -22.37 -13.77
CA THR A 343 3.53 -23.39 -12.95
C THR A 343 2.53 -24.26 -13.73
N TYR A 344 2.09 -23.80 -14.90
CA TYR A 344 1.23 -24.53 -15.84
C TYR A 344 2.03 -25.20 -16.98
N ASN A 345 3.35 -25.36 -16.84
CA ASN A 345 4.25 -25.95 -17.84
C ASN A 345 4.27 -25.20 -19.19
N ILE A 346 4.04 -23.89 -19.17
CA ILE A 346 4.21 -23.03 -20.35
C ILE A 346 5.61 -22.44 -20.30
N THR A 347 6.54 -22.99 -21.08
CA THR A 347 7.94 -22.54 -21.09
C THR A 347 8.29 -21.64 -22.26
N LYS A 348 7.39 -21.51 -23.25
CA LYS A 348 7.56 -20.56 -24.36
C LYS A 348 7.38 -19.13 -23.85
N ASN A 349 8.16 -18.20 -24.39
CA ASN A 349 7.98 -16.78 -24.12
C ASN A 349 6.71 -16.27 -24.83
N VAL A 350 5.57 -16.37 -24.14
CA VAL A 350 4.27 -15.93 -24.67
C VAL A 350 4.18 -14.41 -24.80
N TYR A 351 4.99 -13.66 -24.04
CA TYR A 351 5.02 -12.19 -24.15
C TYR A 351 5.56 -11.77 -25.51
N SER A 352 6.67 -12.34 -25.96
CA SER A 352 7.20 -12.06 -27.28
C SER A 352 6.36 -12.68 -28.39
N LEU A 353 5.82 -13.89 -28.18
CA LEU A 353 5.01 -14.61 -29.16
C LEU A 353 3.69 -13.91 -29.50
N CYS A 354 3.03 -13.34 -28.50
CA CYS A 354 1.72 -12.72 -28.60
C CYS A 354 1.76 -11.20 -28.43
N HIS A 355 2.95 -10.60 -28.44
CA HIS A 355 3.16 -9.15 -28.31
C HIS A 355 2.56 -8.54 -27.05
N ILE A 356 2.56 -9.27 -25.93
CA ILE A 356 2.08 -8.80 -24.63
C ILE A 356 3.16 -7.91 -24.01
N SER A 357 2.75 -6.70 -23.64
CA SER A 357 3.57 -5.65 -23.07
C SER A 357 3.04 -5.21 -21.70
N LEU A 358 3.77 -4.31 -21.02
CA LEU A 358 3.33 -3.74 -19.74
C LEU A 358 2.01 -2.97 -19.87
N LYS A 359 1.73 -2.41 -21.05
CA LYS A 359 0.50 -1.69 -21.38
C LYS A 359 -0.72 -2.58 -21.24
N ASP A 360 -0.55 -3.85 -21.53
CA ASP A 360 -1.64 -4.83 -21.49
C ASP A 360 -2.06 -5.18 -20.06
N PHE A 361 -1.35 -4.69 -19.03
CA PHE A 361 -1.72 -4.87 -17.63
C PHE A 361 -2.46 -3.65 -17.03
N SER A 362 -2.59 -2.55 -17.77
CA SER A 362 -3.23 -1.31 -17.30
C SER A 362 -4.22 -0.76 -18.33
N LEU A 363 -5.33 -0.16 -17.86
CA LEU A 363 -6.26 0.53 -18.75
C LEU A 363 -5.72 1.89 -19.25
N GLN A 364 -4.59 2.35 -18.70
CA GLN A 364 -4.02 3.67 -19.03
C GLN A 364 -3.16 3.69 -20.31
N GLY A 365 -2.91 2.54 -20.95
CA GLY A 365 -2.35 2.46 -22.31
C GLY A 365 -0.86 2.69 -22.42
#